data_AF-G4YTN8-F1
#
_entry.id   AF-G4YTN8-F1
#
_cell.length_a   1.000
_cell.length_b   1.000
_cell.length_c   1.000
_cell.angle_alpha   90.00
_cell.angle_beta   90.00
_cell.angle_gamma   90.00
#
_symmetry.space_group_name_H-M   'P 1'
#
loop_
_entity.id
_entity.type
_entity.pdbx_description
1 polymer ?
#
loop_
_entity_poly.entity_id
_entity_poly.type
_entity_poly.pdbx_seq_one_letter_code
_entity_poly.pdbx_strand_id
1 'polypeptide(L)'
;ALDTYRGELVRAALAAEVTALARAIRGGAIEDVVSRAAAIVECMGAQIASELSLSARQRVVGISSDVAAHVRAATTQMQMYTDAEVSAAIADSVTRVRSADQALCSYVRNAMHSDPKLKTTYQEREKYRAVSTVHLNHCYWL
;
A
#
# COMPACT_ATOMS: atom_id res chain seq x y z
N ALA A 1 8.33 -11.88 -25.47
CA ALA A 1 8.55 -13.27 -25.02
C ALA A 1 9.06 -13.29 -23.58
N LEU A 2 10.29 -12.84 -23.30
CA LEU A 2 10.86 -12.87 -21.95
C LEU A 2 10.03 -12.09 -20.90
N ASP A 3 9.54 -10.90 -21.24
CA ASP A 3 8.73 -10.10 -20.32
C ASP A 3 7.36 -10.71 -20.03
N THR A 4 6.79 -11.44 -20.99
CA THR A 4 5.56 -12.21 -20.83
C THR A 4 5.75 -13.32 -19.79
N TYR A 5 6.82 -14.11 -19.91
CA TYR A 5 7.15 -15.17 -18.96
C TYR A 5 7.50 -14.62 -17.56
N ARG A 6 8.14 -13.46 -17.48
CA ARG A 6 8.39 -12.77 -16.20
C ARG A 6 7.09 -12.33 -15.52
N GLY A 7 6.16 -11.77 -16.28
CA GLY A 7 4.85 -11.38 -15.76
C GLY A 7 4.03 -12.58 -15.28
N GLU A 8 4.09 -13.70 -16.00
CA GLU A 8 3.46 -14.96 -15.59
C GLU A 8 4.09 -15.54 -14.32
N LEU A 9 5.42 -15.50 -14.21
CA LEU A 9 6.14 -15.94 -13.00
C LEU A 9 5.71 -15.13 -11.78
N VAL A 10 5.63 -13.80 -11.88
CA VAL A 10 5.20 -12.93 -10.76
C VAL A 10 3.75 -13.20 -10.39
N ARG A 11 2.85 -13.40 -11.36
CA ARG A 11 1.45 -13.77 -11.10
C ARG A 11 1.32 -15.12 -10.41
N ALA A 12 2.11 -16.10 -10.82
CA ALA A 12 2.14 -17.42 -10.19
C ALA A 12 2.69 -17.34 -8.75
N ALA A 13 3.75 -16.58 -8.53
CA ALA A 13 4.31 -16.33 -7.20
C ALA A 13 3.29 -15.66 -6.28
N LEU A 14 2.59 -14.62 -6.77
CA LEU A 14 1.52 -13.96 -6.02
C LEU A 14 0.43 -14.95 -5.59
N ALA A 15 -0.05 -15.79 -6.50
CA ALA A 15 -1.06 -16.80 -6.20
C ALA A 15 -0.58 -17.83 -5.16
N ALA A 16 0.68 -18.24 -5.24
CA ALA A 16 1.30 -19.15 -4.28
C ALA A 16 1.38 -18.51 -2.88
N GLU A 17 1.83 -17.26 -2.78
CA GLU A 17 1.94 -16.54 -1.50
C GLU A 17 0.57 -16.27 -0.86
N VAL A 18 -0.47 -15.95 -1.65
CA VAL A 18 -1.86 -15.82 -1.16
C VAL A 18 -2.37 -17.15 -0.59
N THR A 19 -2.07 -18.26 -1.28
CA THR A 19 -2.48 -19.59 -0.81
C THR A 19 -1.73 -19.99 0.47
N ALA A 20 -0.43 -19.69 0.54
CA ALA A 20 0.39 -19.92 1.73
C ALA A 20 -0.07 -19.05 2.91
N LEU A 21 -0.44 -17.79 2.68
CA LEU A 21 -1.02 -16.90 3.69
C LEU A 21 -2.31 -17.50 4.26
N ALA A 22 -3.23 -17.98 3.41
CA ALA A 22 -4.47 -18.59 3.87
C ALA A 22 -4.22 -19.83 4.76
N ARG A 23 -3.19 -20.63 4.44
CA ARG A 23 -2.76 -21.75 5.27
C ARG A 23 -2.18 -21.28 6.61
N ALA A 24 -1.33 -20.25 6.60
CA ALA A 24 -0.72 -19.70 7.82
C ALA A 24 -1.78 -19.16 8.78
N ILE A 25 -2.78 -18.43 8.26
CA ILE A 25 -3.92 -17.93 9.03
C ILE A 25 -4.69 -19.09 9.66
N ARG A 26 -5.01 -20.14 8.88
CA ARG A 26 -5.72 -21.32 9.39
C ARG A 26 -4.92 -22.05 10.47
N GLY A 27 -3.60 -22.06 10.37
CA GLY A 27 -2.69 -22.68 11.33
C GLY A 27 -2.37 -21.82 12.55
N GLY A 28 -2.81 -20.55 12.60
CA GLY A 28 -2.46 -19.63 13.68
C GLY A 28 -0.98 -19.23 13.73
N ALA A 29 -0.22 -19.46 12.65
CA ALA A 29 1.21 -19.18 12.59
C ALA A 29 1.45 -17.70 12.25
N ILE A 30 1.43 -16.84 13.28
CA ILE A 30 1.48 -15.37 13.11
C ILE A 30 2.72 -14.91 12.33
N GLU A 31 3.89 -15.48 12.63
CA GLU A 31 5.14 -15.14 11.92
C GLU A 31 5.04 -15.47 10.42
N ASP A 32 4.45 -16.62 10.09
CA ASP A 32 4.19 -16.99 8.70
C ASP A 32 3.16 -16.07 8.07
N VAL A 33 2.08 -15.68 8.78
CA VAL A 33 1.08 -14.74 8.27
C VAL A 33 1.74 -13.43 7.85
N VAL A 34 2.59 -12.87 8.71
CA VAL A 34 3.27 -11.61 8.44
C VAL A 34 4.31 -11.75 7.32
N SER A 35 5.08 -12.84 7.31
CA SER A 35 6.08 -13.11 6.28
C SER A 35 5.43 -13.23 4.88
N ARG A 36 4.31 -13.96 4.78
CA ARG A 36 3.56 -14.14 3.53
C ARG A 36 2.87 -12.85 3.08
N ALA A 37 2.35 -12.06 4.01
CA ALA A 37 1.79 -10.74 3.69
C ALA A 37 2.85 -9.80 3.09
N ALA A 38 4.07 -9.81 3.62
CA ALA A 38 5.18 -9.02 3.08
C ALA A 38 5.60 -9.49 1.67
N ALA A 39 5.65 -10.82 1.44
CA ALA A 39 5.96 -11.38 0.11
C ALA A 39 4.89 -11.02 -0.94
N ILE A 40 3.61 -10.94 -0.56
CA ILE A 40 2.53 -10.48 -1.45
C ILE A 40 2.77 -9.02 -1.90
N VAL A 41 3.18 -8.14 -0.98
CA VAL A 41 3.51 -6.74 -1.31
C VAL A 41 4.65 -6.67 -2.33
N GLU A 42 5.71 -7.46 -2.13
CA GLU A 42 6.85 -7.52 -3.07
C GLU A 42 6.43 -8.07 -4.45
N CYS A 43 5.56 -9.07 -4.50
CA CYS A 43 5.02 -9.60 -5.75
C CYS A 43 4.16 -8.55 -6.50
N MET A 44 3.30 -7.81 -5.79
CA MET A 44 2.51 -6.72 -6.37
C MET A 44 3.42 -5.60 -6.89
N GLY A 45 4.44 -5.23 -6.11
CA GLY A 45 5.46 -4.26 -6.51
C GLY A 45 6.16 -4.70 -7.78
N ALA A 46 6.60 -5.96 -7.86
CA ALA A 46 7.24 -6.53 -9.05
C ALA A 46 6.32 -6.55 -10.27
N GLN A 47 5.03 -6.83 -10.08
CA GLN A 47 4.04 -6.82 -11.17
C GLN A 47 3.89 -5.42 -11.76
N ILE A 48 3.69 -4.40 -10.92
CA ILE A 48 3.59 -3.00 -11.34
C ILE A 48 4.90 -2.53 -11.99
N ALA A 49 6.03 -2.84 -11.35
CA ALA A 49 7.37 -2.51 -11.81
C ALA A 49 7.69 -3.06 -13.22
N SER A 50 7.10 -4.20 -13.60
CA SER A 50 7.33 -4.85 -14.89
C SER A 50 6.81 -4.03 -16.08
N GLU A 51 5.78 -3.23 -15.88
CA GLU A 51 5.10 -2.43 -16.93
C GLU A 51 5.65 -0.99 -17.02
N LEU A 52 6.55 -0.61 -16.11
CA LEU A 52 7.05 0.75 -15.97
C LEU A 52 8.44 0.95 -16.60
N SER A 53 8.74 2.22 -16.90
CA SER A 53 10.08 2.67 -17.27
C SER A 53 11.09 2.41 -16.15
N LEU A 54 12.39 2.33 -16.47
CA LEU A 54 13.44 1.95 -15.52
C LEU A 54 13.47 2.83 -14.25
N SER A 55 13.27 4.15 -14.39
CA SER A 55 13.28 5.09 -13.27
C SER A 55 12.02 4.97 -12.40
N ALA A 56 10.86 4.73 -13.00
CA ALA A 56 9.63 4.46 -12.26
C ALA A 56 9.65 3.08 -11.58
N ARG A 57 10.28 2.09 -12.23
CA ARG A 57 10.50 0.74 -11.71
C ARG A 57 11.28 0.75 -10.40
N GLN A 58 12.40 1.47 -10.34
CA GLN A 58 13.21 1.56 -9.11
C GLN A 58 12.42 2.15 -7.93
N ARG A 59 11.60 3.17 -8.18
CA ARG A 59 10.73 3.76 -7.14
C ARG A 59 9.71 2.75 -6.63
N VAL A 60 9.03 2.03 -7.52
CA VAL A 60 8.02 1.03 -7.12
C VAL A 60 8.67 -0.11 -6.33
N VAL A 61 9.83 -0.59 -6.75
CA VAL A 61 10.57 -1.62 -6.01
C VAL A 61 10.94 -1.12 -4.61
N GLY A 62 11.52 0.07 -4.49
CA GLY A 62 11.86 0.68 -3.20
C GLY A 62 10.65 0.79 -2.27
N ILE A 63 9.54 1.36 -2.77
CA ILE A 63 8.29 1.47 -2.01
C ILE A 63 7.78 0.09 -1.57
N SER A 64 7.79 -0.90 -2.47
CA SER A 64 7.32 -2.24 -2.13
C SER A 64 8.18 -2.91 -1.06
N SER A 65 9.49 -2.70 -1.09
CA SER A 65 10.41 -3.21 -0.06
C SER A 65 10.21 -2.52 1.28
N ASP A 66 10.02 -1.20 1.30
CA ASP A 66 9.75 -0.44 2.53
C ASP A 66 8.43 -0.88 3.17
N VAL A 67 7.36 -1.03 2.38
CA VAL A 67 6.07 -1.52 2.86
C VAL A 67 6.19 -2.96 3.37
N ALA A 68 6.91 -3.82 2.66
CA ALA A 68 7.16 -5.20 3.12
C ALA A 68 7.94 -5.23 4.44
N ALA A 69 8.90 -4.32 4.65
CA ALA A 69 9.59 -4.17 5.92
C ALA A 69 8.66 -3.71 7.05
N HIS A 70 7.75 -2.75 6.79
CA HIS A 70 6.71 -2.35 7.74
C HIS A 70 5.77 -3.49 8.10
N VAL A 71 5.34 -4.29 7.12
CA VAL A 71 4.52 -5.48 7.36
C VAL A 71 5.28 -6.47 8.25
N ARG A 72 6.56 -6.76 7.95
CA ARG A 72 7.40 -7.65 8.78
C ARG A 72 7.55 -7.15 10.22
N ALA A 73 7.65 -5.85 10.43
CA ALA A 73 7.73 -5.25 11.76
C ALA A 73 6.44 -5.41 12.59
N ALA A 74 5.30 -5.73 11.95
CA ALA A 74 4.05 -5.98 12.67
C ALA A 74 4.16 -7.14 13.66
N THR A 75 4.96 -8.19 13.35
CA THR A 75 5.21 -9.30 14.29
C THR A 75 5.80 -8.80 15.61
N THR A 76 6.77 -7.89 15.54
CA THR A 76 7.39 -7.29 16.72
C THR A 76 6.39 -6.45 17.51
N GLN A 77 5.55 -5.67 16.82
CA GLN A 77 4.49 -4.88 17.48
C GLN A 77 3.45 -5.77 18.16
N MET A 78 3.10 -6.92 17.56
CA MET A 78 2.15 -7.89 18.15
C MET A 78 2.70 -8.59 19.41
N GLN A 79 4.02 -8.64 19.58
CA GLN A 79 4.67 -9.27 20.75
C GLN A 79 4.99 -8.28 21.87
N MET A 80 5.09 -6.97 21.55
CA MET A 80 5.55 -5.95 22.50
C MET A 80 4.44 -5.11 23.13
N TYR A 81 3.30 -4.97 22.46
CA TYR A 81 2.19 -4.16 22.96
C TYR A 81 1.13 -4.99 23.66
N THR A 82 0.65 -4.49 24.79
CA THR A 82 -0.64 -4.90 25.36
C THR A 82 -1.79 -4.52 24.41
N ASP A 83 -2.93 -5.18 24.51
CA ASP A 83 -4.11 -4.86 23.68
C ASP A 83 -4.53 -3.38 23.76
N ALA A 84 -4.34 -2.77 24.93
CA ALA A 84 -4.60 -1.35 25.14
C ALA A 84 -3.62 -0.45 24.36
N GLU A 85 -2.33 -0.79 24.36
CA GLU A 85 -1.30 -0.06 23.60
C GLU A 85 -1.49 -0.22 22.09
N VAL A 86 -1.85 -1.43 21.63
CA VAL A 86 -2.22 -1.65 20.21
C VAL A 86 -3.41 -0.76 19.83
N SER A 87 -4.46 -0.74 20.65
CA SER A 87 -5.65 0.06 20.40
C SER A 87 -5.34 1.56 20.36
N ALA A 88 -4.50 2.04 21.27
CA ALA A 88 -4.05 3.43 21.30
C ALA A 88 -3.20 3.80 20.07
N ALA A 89 -2.27 2.92 19.68
CA ALA A 89 -1.43 3.11 18.50
C ALA A 89 -2.26 3.15 17.19
N ILE A 90 -3.29 2.30 17.09
CA ILE A 90 -4.26 2.36 15.98
C ILE A 90 -4.99 3.70 15.99
N ALA A 91 -5.53 4.13 17.15
CA ALA A 91 -6.28 5.39 17.25
C ALA A 91 -5.43 6.62 16.88
N ASP A 92 -4.18 6.66 17.35
CA ASP A 92 -3.22 7.73 17.00
C ASP A 92 -2.90 7.72 15.50
N SER A 93 -2.62 6.54 14.93
CA SER A 93 -2.36 6.39 13.49
C SER A 93 -3.54 6.86 12.63
N VAL A 94 -4.77 6.49 13.02
CA VAL A 94 -6.00 6.95 12.34
C VAL A 94 -6.17 8.47 12.44
N THR A 95 -5.83 9.06 13.58
CA THR A 95 -5.88 10.51 13.78
C THR A 95 -4.88 11.23 12.89
N ARG A 96 -3.65 10.70 12.77
CA ARG A 96 -2.63 11.23 11.85
C ARG A 96 -3.07 11.18 10.39
N VAL A 97 -3.68 10.07 9.96
CA VAL A 97 -4.20 9.96 8.59
C VAL A 97 -5.29 11.01 8.33
N ARG A 98 -6.24 11.18 9.26
CA ARG A 98 -7.30 12.21 9.13
C ARG A 98 -6.72 13.63 9.04
N SER A 99 -5.70 13.93 9.85
CA SER A 99 -5.02 15.23 9.82
C SER A 99 -4.34 15.48 8.47
N ALA A 100 -3.60 14.49 7.95
CA ALA A 100 -2.94 14.57 6.65
C ALA A 100 -3.95 14.71 5.49
N ASP A 101 -5.05 13.96 5.55
CA ASP A 101 -6.14 14.04 4.56
C ASP A 101 -6.80 15.43 4.54
N GLN A 102 -7.05 16.01 5.71
CA GLN A 102 -7.58 17.37 5.82
C GLN A 102 -6.60 18.44 5.30
N ALA A 103 -5.31 18.27 5.58
CA ALA A 103 -4.26 19.15 5.06
C ALA A 103 -4.19 19.08 3.53
N LEU A 104 -4.24 17.87 2.95
CA LEU A 104 -4.27 17.67 1.50
C LEU A 104 -5.51 18.32 0.87
N CYS A 105 -6.69 18.08 1.44
CA CYS A 105 -7.94 18.69 0.96
C CYS A 105 -7.87 20.23 0.97
N SER A 106 -7.30 20.80 2.02
CA SER A 106 -7.15 22.26 2.15
C SER A 106 -6.18 22.81 1.12
N TYR A 107 -5.04 22.13 0.91
CA TYR A 107 -4.07 22.50 -0.11
C TYR A 107 -4.68 22.44 -1.52
N VAL A 108 -5.32 21.32 -1.89
CA VAL A 108 -5.94 21.16 -3.22
C VAL A 108 -7.01 22.21 -3.45
N ARG A 109 -7.87 22.48 -2.45
CA ARG A 109 -8.89 23.54 -2.55
C ARG A 109 -8.23 24.89 -2.83
N ASN A 110 -7.20 25.26 -2.09
CA ASN A 110 -6.52 26.55 -2.29
C ASN A 110 -5.83 26.61 -3.66
N ALA A 111 -5.09 25.56 -4.04
CA ALA A 111 -4.39 25.48 -5.30
C ALA A 111 -5.34 25.51 -6.52
N MET A 112 -6.53 24.92 -6.42
CA MET A 112 -7.55 25.01 -7.47
C MET A 112 -8.10 26.43 -7.69
N HIS A 113 -8.02 27.32 -6.69
CA HIS A 113 -8.44 28.72 -6.84
C HIS A 113 -7.34 29.60 -7.42
N SER A 114 -6.07 29.27 -7.15
CA SER A 114 -4.91 30.06 -7.57
C SER A 114 -4.25 29.59 -8.87
N ASP A 115 -4.38 28.32 -9.26
CA ASP A 115 -3.78 27.75 -10.46
C ASP A 115 -4.84 27.09 -11.38
N PRO A 116 -5.23 27.78 -12.47
CA PRO A 116 -6.18 27.26 -13.45
C PRO A 116 -5.70 25.98 -14.16
N LYS A 117 -4.38 25.82 -14.35
CA LYS A 117 -3.81 24.63 -15.02
C LYS A 117 -3.91 23.40 -14.13
N LEU A 118 -3.67 23.58 -12.83
CA LEU A 118 -3.84 22.53 -11.84
C LEU A 118 -5.31 22.13 -11.70
N LYS A 119 -6.24 23.10 -11.77
CA LYS A 119 -7.69 22.84 -11.78
C LYS A 119 -8.11 21.96 -12.96
N THR A 120 -7.70 22.29 -14.18
CA THR A 120 -8.02 21.49 -15.37
C THR A 120 -7.45 20.08 -15.28
N THR A 121 -6.16 19.98 -14.90
CA THR A 121 -5.47 18.69 -14.74
C THR A 121 -6.15 17.82 -13.67
N TYR A 122 -6.57 18.42 -12.55
CA TYR A 122 -7.27 17.71 -11.47
C TYR A 122 -8.66 17.20 -11.88
N GLN A 123 -9.38 17.95 -12.73
CA GLN A 123 -10.72 17.59 -13.19
C GLN A 123 -10.71 16.48 -14.26
N GLU A 124 -9.66 16.44 -15.09
CA GLU A 124 -9.49 15.45 -16.15
C GLU A 124 -8.98 14.08 -15.66
N ARG A 125 -8.42 14.02 -14.43
CA ARG A 125 -7.86 12.79 -13.85
C ARG A 125 -8.94 11.83 -13.35
N GLU A 126 -8.75 10.54 -13.63
CA GLU A 126 -9.63 9.48 -13.20
C GLU A 126 -9.52 9.28 -11.69
N LYS A 127 -10.62 9.51 -10.98
CA LYS A 127 -10.66 9.48 -9.52
C LYS A 127 -10.74 8.05 -9.01
N TYR A 128 -9.59 7.47 -8.65
CA TYR A 128 -9.57 6.19 -7.95
C TYR A 128 -9.72 6.39 -6.43
N ARG A 129 -10.75 5.75 -5.85
CA ARG A 129 -10.95 5.69 -4.40
C ARG A 129 -10.43 4.35 -3.88
N ALA A 130 -9.65 4.39 -2.81
CA ALA A 130 -9.27 3.15 -2.13
C ALA A 130 -10.52 2.49 -1.54
N VAL A 131 -10.83 1.27 -1.99
CA VAL A 131 -12.07 0.55 -1.60
C VAL A 131 -11.88 -0.20 -0.28
N SER A 132 -10.65 -0.67 -0.02
CA SER A 132 -10.35 -1.57 1.08
C SER A 132 -9.88 -0.87 2.36
N THR A 133 -9.53 0.42 2.31
CA THR A 133 -9.14 1.19 3.49
C THR A 133 -10.08 2.37 3.71
N VAL A 134 -10.70 2.41 4.89
CA VAL A 134 -11.59 3.52 5.30
C VAL A 134 -10.83 4.82 5.58
N HIS A 135 -9.49 4.78 5.54
CA HIS A 135 -8.62 5.90 5.92
C HIS A 135 -8.24 6.80 4.74
N LEU A 136 -8.46 6.39 3.49
CA LEU A 136 -8.07 7.16 2.29
C LEU A 136 -9.28 7.69 1.50
N ASN A 137 -10.24 8.32 2.17
CA ASN A 137 -11.50 8.75 1.54
C ASN A 137 -11.33 9.88 0.52
N HIS A 138 -10.30 10.73 0.62
CA HIS A 138 -10.07 11.83 -0.32
C HIS A 138 -8.74 11.74 -1.08
N CYS A 139 -8.08 10.58 -1.01
CA CYS A 139 -6.91 10.31 -1.83
C CYS A 139 -7.39 9.91 -3.24
N TYR A 140 -7.79 10.89 -4.02
CA TYR A 140 -8.00 10.72 -5.46
C TYR A 140 -6.62 10.77 -6.09
N TRP A 141 -6.23 9.68 -6.73
CA TRP A 141 -4.96 9.63 -7.46
C TRP A 141 -4.94 10.77 -8.46
N LEU A 142 -4.09 11.75 -8.14
CA LEU A 142 -3.61 12.75 -9.07
C LEU A 142 -2.86 11.98 -10.16
#